data_AF-A0A949X9M3-F1
#
_entry.id   AF-A0A949X9M3-F1
#
_cell.length_a   1.000
_cell.length_b   1.000
_cell.length_c   1.000
_cell.angle_alpha   90.00
_cell.angle_beta   90.00
_cell.angle_gamma   90.00
#
_symmetry.space_group_name_H-M   'P 1'
#
loop_
_entity.id
_entity.type
_entity.pdbx_description
1 polymer ?
#
loop_
_entity_poly.entity_id
_entity_poly.type
_entity_poly.pdbx_seq_one_letter_code
_entity_poly.pdbx_strand_id
1 'polypeptide(L)'
;MFPYIVRQGDTPAGIAALFGVTLADLLKVNHLHEDSELMIGQTLRVPNPFLARQRELSSEVDRLTIEKQAAEQRAENIRESISGLRSQVEDLNASNKQYRHDLHILPWWRIAALLATGAAALMFGIMLMAVIQWLVTRSRFRAVAEMNESLRRLDYKYKAALAKAELRFQELYGRRRGGLQEGQERSKTPEESEIEQLNRQLKAVLERHLRQLEPSSSSAGRGRWRDRLAGIGTPMEARSIRR
;
A
#
# COMPACT_ATOMS: atom_id res chain seq x y z
N MET A 1 -60.12 68.63 3.40
CA MET A 1 -60.70 69.93 3.02
C MET A 1 -61.51 70.43 4.19
N PHE A 2 -61.60 71.74 4.34
CA PHE A 2 -62.46 72.37 5.34
C PHE A 2 -63.38 73.38 4.64
N PRO A 3 -64.62 73.56 5.13
CA PRO A 3 -65.53 74.56 4.61
C PRO A 3 -65.15 75.96 5.13
N TYR A 4 -65.17 76.96 4.26
CA TYR A 4 -65.00 78.38 4.60
C TYR A 4 -66.17 79.18 4.04
N ILE A 5 -66.77 80.04 4.87
CA ILE A 5 -67.89 80.90 4.46
C ILE A 5 -67.34 82.26 4.05
N VAL A 6 -67.58 82.65 2.79
CA VAL A 6 -67.11 83.90 2.20
C VAL A 6 -67.69 85.10 2.94
N ARG A 7 -66.82 86.07 3.29
CA ARG A 7 -67.19 87.32 3.95
C ARG A 7 -67.09 88.50 2.99
N GLN A 8 -67.70 89.62 3.35
CA GLN A 8 -67.65 90.85 2.54
C GLN A 8 -66.20 91.32 2.37
N GLY A 9 -65.77 91.52 1.12
CA GLY A 9 -64.42 91.95 0.77
C GLY A 9 -63.41 90.81 0.56
N ASP A 10 -63.81 89.55 0.77
CA ASP A 10 -62.95 88.42 0.44
C ASP A 10 -62.81 88.27 -1.09
N THR A 11 -61.59 88.02 -1.55
CA THR A 11 -61.29 87.68 -2.95
C THR A 11 -60.77 86.24 -3.03
N PRO A 12 -60.94 85.53 -4.15
CA PRO A 12 -60.39 84.19 -4.33
C PRO A 12 -58.88 84.13 -4.06
N ALA A 13 -58.13 85.14 -4.52
CA ALA A 13 -56.69 85.26 -4.30
C ALA A 13 -56.33 85.52 -2.83
N GLY A 14 -57.09 86.38 -2.13
CA GLY A 14 -56.89 86.66 -0.71
C GLY A 14 -57.16 85.43 0.17
N ILE A 15 -58.26 84.71 -0.11
CA ILE A 15 -58.58 83.45 0.59
C ILE A 15 -57.49 82.40 0.33
N ALA A 16 -57.04 82.24 -0.92
CA ALA A 16 -56.00 81.28 -1.27
C ALA A 16 -54.68 81.57 -0.52
N ALA A 17 -54.26 82.83 -0.48
CA ALA A 17 -53.07 83.26 0.26
C ALA A 17 -53.20 83.05 1.78
N LEU A 18 -54.37 83.36 2.35
CA LEU A 18 -54.65 83.19 3.79
C LEU A 18 -54.49 81.74 4.24
N PHE A 19 -54.91 80.78 3.40
CA PHE A 19 -54.83 79.35 3.69
C PHE A 19 -53.60 78.66 3.08
N GLY A 20 -52.70 79.41 2.44
CA GLY A 20 -51.48 78.88 1.82
C GLY A 20 -51.73 77.87 0.71
N VAL A 21 -52.85 77.99 0.00
CA VAL A 21 -53.21 77.14 -1.15
C VAL A 21 -53.02 77.91 -2.45
N THR A 22 -52.80 77.20 -3.57
CA THR A 22 -52.71 77.86 -4.86
C THR A 22 -54.10 78.33 -5.31
N LEU A 23 -54.15 79.50 -5.98
CA LEU A 23 -55.40 80.03 -6.53
C LEU A 23 -56.05 79.03 -7.49
N ALA A 24 -55.23 78.40 -8.35
CA ALA A 24 -55.69 77.39 -9.29
C ALA A 24 -56.35 76.18 -8.59
N ASP A 25 -55.77 75.67 -7.50
CA ASP A 25 -56.35 74.56 -6.76
C ASP A 25 -57.66 74.95 -6.05
N LEU A 26 -57.74 76.16 -5.50
CA LEU A 26 -58.95 76.66 -4.85
C LEU A 26 -60.10 76.81 -5.85
N LEU A 27 -59.82 77.37 -7.03
CA LEU A 27 -60.80 77.53 -8.10
C LEU A 27 -61.23 76.17 -8.66
N LYS A 28 -60.28 75.25 -8.92
CA LYS A 28 -60.54 73.91 -9.46
C LYS A 28 -61.43 73.07 -8.54
N VAL A 29 -61.20 73.11 -7.23
CA VAL A 29 -61.97 72.33 -6.24
C VAL A 29 -63.39 72.86 -6.06
N ASN A 30 -63.62 74.15 -6.31
CA ASN A 30 -64.93 74.78 -6.21
C ASN A 30 -65.62 74.96 -7.58
N HIS A 31 -65.00 74.47 -8.66
CA HIS A 31 -65.46 74.63 -10.04
C HIS A 31 -65.72 76.09 -10.43
N LEU A 32 -64.85 76.99 -9.99
CA LEU A 32 -64.92 78.43 -10.26
C LEU A 32 -63.89 78.82 -11.33
N HIS A 33 -64.16 79.91 -12.06
CA HIS A 33 -63.22 80.52 -13.01
C HIS A 33 -62.54 81.74 -12.38
N GLU A 34 -61.42 82.20 -12.95
CA GLU A 34 -60.66 83.35 -12.44
C GLU A 34 -61.50 84.64 -12.39
N ASP A 35 -62.44 84.79 -13.33
CA ASP A 35 -63.37 85.93 -13.42
C ASP A 35 -64.65 85.76 -12.59
N SER A 36 -64.79 84.67 -11.83
CA SER A 36 -66.01 84.41 -11.06
C SER A 36 -66.08 85.29 -9.81
N GLU A 37 -67.17 86.06 -9.67
CA GLU A 37 -67.46 86.81 -8.45
C GLU A 37 -67.91 85.88 -7.31
N LEU A 38 -67.35 86.08 -6.11
CA LEU A 38 -67.75 85.33 -4.92
C LEU A 38 -68.96 85.98 -4.25
N MET A 39 -69.98 85.18 -3.94
CA MET A 39 -71.15 85.66 -3.20
C MET A 39 -70.92 85.60 -1.68
N ILE A 40 -71.32 86.65 -0.98
CA ILE A 40 -71.26 86.70 0.49
C ILE A 40 -72.15 85.58 1.06
N GLY A 41 -71.60 84.79 1.99
CA GLY A 41 -72.29 83.63 2.56
C GLY A 41 -72.11 82.33 1.77
N GLN A 42 -71.46 82.36 0.61
CA GLN A 42 -71.10 81.15 -0.14
C GLN A 42 -70.13 80.27 0.67
N THR A 43 -70.36 78.95 0.67
CA THR A 43 -69.44 77.98 1.29
C THR A 43 -68.44 77.48 0.27
N LEU A 44 -67.17 77.84 0.44
CA LEU A 44 -66.04 77.35 -0.34
C LEU A 44 -65.37 76.16 0.34
N ARG A 45 -64.96 75.18 -0.45
CA ARG A 45 -64.14 74.04 -0.03
C ARG A 45 -62.67 74.39 -0.21
N VAL A 46 -61.95 74.54 0.89
CA VAL A 46 -60.52 74.86 0.87
C VAL A 46 -59.70 73.58 1.05
N PRO A 47 -58.77 73.26 0.12
CA PRO A 47 -57.80 72.17 0.30
C PRO A 47 -56.92 72.40 1.53
N ASN A 48 -56.53 71.33 2.22
CA ASN A 48 -55.55 71.42 3.29
C ASN A 48 -54.23 70.78 2.80
N PRO A 49 -53.21 71.58 2.44
CA PRO A 49 -51.97 71.06 1.88
C PRO A 49 -51.15 70.28 2.91
N PHE A 50 -51.27 70.62 4.20
CA PHE A 50 -50.60 69.89 5.28
C PHE A 50 -51.14 68.46 5.43
N LEU A 51 -52.46 68.27 5.39
CA LEU A 51 -53.07 66.94 5.44
C LEU A 51 -52.72 66.09 4.21
N ALA A 52 -52.61 66.71 3.04
CA ALA A 52 -52.19 66.01 1.81
C ALA A 52 -50.74 65.51 1.94
N ARG A 53 -49.82 66.38 2.37
CA ARG A 53 -48.41 66.03 2.62
C ARG A 53 -48.27 65.00 3.74
N GLN A 54 -49.06 65.10 4.81
CA GLN A 54 -49.05 64.12 5.90
C GLN A 54 -49.43 62.72 5.41
N ARG A 55 -50.45 62.61 4.54
CA ARG A 55 -50.85 61.32 3.94
C ARG A 55 -49.80 60.76 3.01
N GLU A 56 -49.15 61.62 2.23
CA GLU A 56 -48.03 61.23 1.37
C GLU A 56 -46.87 60.67 2.20
N LEU A 57 -46.44 61.42 3.23
CA LEU A 57 -45.40 60.99 4.17
C LEU A 57 -45.75 59.69 4.89
N SER A 58 -46.99 59.53 5.37
CA SER A 58 -47.39 58.28 6.02
C SER A 58 -47.36 57.11 5.05
N SER A 59 -47.81 57.30 3.80
CA SER A 59 -47.75 56.25 2.77
C SER A 59 -46.32 55.88 2.39
N GLU A 60 -45.40 56.85 2.43
CA GLU A 60 -43.97 56.60 2.17
C GLU A 60 -43.32 55.84 3.32
N VAL A 61 -43.63 56.21 4.56
CA VAL A 61 -43.19 55.44 5.74
C VAL A 61 -43.71 54.01 5.68
N ASP A 62 -44.99 53.82 5.34
CA ASP A 62 -45.58 52.48 5.22
C ASP A 62 -44.84 51.65 4.15
N ARG A 63 -44.55 52.23 2.98
CA ARG A 63 -43.75 51.57 1.93
C ARG A 63 -42.36 51.20 2.40
N LEU A 64 -41.65 52.13 3.03
CA LEU A 64 -40.29 51.91 3.55
C LEU A 64 -40.28 50.85 4.66
N THR A 65 -41.31 50.80 5.51
CA THR A 65 -41.41 49.75 6.54
C THR A 65 -41.62 48.37 5.92
N ILE A 66 -42.46 48.25 4.90
CA ILE A 66 -42.67 47.00 4.16
C ILE A 66 -41.38 46.59 3.44
N GLU A 67 -40.68 47.53 2.80
CA GLU A 67 -39.43 47.26 2.12
C GLU A 67 -38.34 46.80 3.10
N LYS A 68 -38.21 47.49 4.24
CA LYS A 68 -37.28 47.13 5.31
C LYS A 68 -37.59 45.74 5.86
N GLN A 69 -38.87 45.44 6.16
CA GLN A 69 -39.30 44.11 6.62
C GLN A 69 -39.02 43.03 5.58
N ALA A 70 -39.28 43.29 4.30
CA ALA A 70 -38.97 42.35 3.23
C ALA A 70 -37.46 42.12 3.10
N ALA A 71 -36.64 43.15 3.29
CA ALA A 71 -35.19 43.03 3.29
C ALA A 71 -34.68 42.23 4.51
N GLU A 72 -35.26 42.46 5.70
CA GLU A 72 -34.95 41.70 6.91
C GLU A 72 -35.31 40.22 6.75
N GLN A 73 -36.50 39.91 6.21
CA GLN A 73 -36.92 38.54 5.94
C GLN A 73 -35.97 37.84 4.95
N ARG A 74 -35.54 38.54 3.89
CA ARG A 74 -34.53 37.99 2.96
C ARG A 74 -33.21 37.71 3.67
N ALA A 75 -32.77 38.60 4.55
CA ALA A 75 -31.54 38.41 5.32
C ALA A 75 -31.64 37.20 6.26
N GLU A 76 -32.80 36.96 6.88
CA GLU A 76 -33.06 35.77 7.69
C GLU A 76 -33.02 34.48 6.86
N ASN A 77 -33.74 34.44 5.74
CA ASN A 77 -33.74 33.27 4.85
C ASN A 77 -32.32 32.93 4.33
N ILE A 78 -31.51 33.96 4.07
CA ILE A 78 -30.09 33.80 3.69
C ILE A 78 -29.29 33.22 4.86
N ARG A 79 -29.50 33.70 6.10
CA ARG A 79 -28.83 33.16 7.30
C ARG A 79 -29.18 31.70 7.53
N GLU A 80 -30.44 31.33 7.38
CA GLU A 80 -30.88 29.93 7.47
C GLU A 80 -30.19 29.08 6.41
N SER A 81 -30.16 29.55 5.16
CA SER A 81 -29.46 28.86 4.06
C SER A 81 -27.97 28.66 4.35
N ILE A 82 -27.28 29.68 4.87
CA ILE A 82 -25.86 29.58 5.27
C ILE A 82 -25.68 28.55 6.38
N SER A 83 -26.58 28.53 7.38
CA SER A 83 -26.50 27.57 8.47
C SER A 83 -26.67 26.12 8.00
N GLY A 84 -27.61 25.88 7.06
CA GLY A 84 -27.82 24.57 6.46
C GLY A 84 -26.67 24.13 5.54
N LEU A 85 -26.04 25.06 4.81
CA LEU A 85 -24.83 24.76 4.05
C LEU A 85 -23.66 24.42 4.98
N ARG A 86 -23.52 25.12 6.10
CA ARG A 86 -22.45 24.88 7.06
C ARG A 86 -22.56 23.49 7.69
N SER A 87 -23.76 23.07 8.09
CA SER A 87 -23.96 21.72 8.62
C SER A 87 -23.65 20.64 7.58
N GLN A 88 -24.06 20.83 6.32
CA GLN A 88 -23.70 19.91 5.24
C GLN A 88 -22.18 19.78 5.08
N VAL A 89 -21.44 20.90 5.10
CA VAL A 89 -19.97 20.89 5.02
C VAL A 89 -19.35 20.14 6.21
N GLU A 90 -19.92 20.30 7.40
CA GLU A 90 -19.44 19.62 8.61
C GLU A 90 -19.69 18.10 8.55
N ASP A 91 -20.86 17.68 8.08
CA ASP A 91 -21.21 16.27 7.85
C ASP A 91 -20.34 15.63 6.76
N LEU A 92 -20.08 16.35 5.66
CA LEU A 92 -19.17 15.90 4.60
C LEU A 92 -17.74 15.76 5.11
N ASN A 93 -17.28 16.68 5.97
CA ASN A 93 -15.97 16.60 6.58
C ASN A 93 -15.86 15.44 7.57
N ALA A 94 -16.90 15.21 8.38
CA ALA A 94 -16.98 14.07 9.30
C ALA A 94 -16.92 12.74 8.52
N SER A 95 -17.72 12.64 7.45
CA SER A 95 -17.75 11.47 6.56
C SER A 95 -16.39 11.24 5.90
N ASN A 96 -15.76 12.29 5.36
CA ASN A 96 -14.40 12.20 4.80
C ASN A 96 -13.36 11.75 5.82
N LYS A 97 -13.44 12.26 7.05
CA LYS A 97 -12.54 11.84 8.13
C LYS A 97 -12.71 10.36 8.46
N GLN A 98 -13.95 9.87 8.46
CA GLN A 98 -14.26 8.46 8.65
C GLN A 98 -13.70 7.59 7.53
N TYR A 99 -13.90 7.96 6.26
CA TYR A 99 -13.29 7.25 5.13
C TYR A 99 -11.76 7.21 5.21
N ARG A 100 -11.12 8.31 5.62
CA ARG A 100 -9.66 8.34 5.85
C ARG A 100 -9.23 7.37 6.95
N HIS A 101 -10.02 7.23 8.00
CA HIS A 101 -9.74 6.27 9.08
C HIS A 101 -9.90 4.83 8.60
N ASP A 102 -10.97 4.55 7.84
CA ASP A 102 -11.26 3.23 7.30
C ASP A 102 -10.22 2.78 6.25
N LEU A 103 -9.68 3.73 5.49
CA LEU A 103 -8.59 3.47 4.54
C LEU A 103 -7.29 3.03 5.22
N HIS A 104 -7.06 3.34 6.51
CA HIS A 104 -5.86 2.88 7.23
C HIS A 104 -5.97 1.45 7.77
N ILE A 105 -7.17 0.85 7.80
CA ILE A 105 -7.36 -0.56 8.20
C ILE A 105 -7.07 -1.53 7.03
N LEU A 106 -7.05 -1.02 5.79
CA LEU A 106 -6.88 -1.80 4.54
C LEU A 106 -5.42 -2.12 4.11
N PRO A 107 -4.36 -1.33 4.40
CA PRO A 107 -3.02 -1.61 3.85
C PRO A 107 -2.21 -2.65 4.64
N TRP A 108 -2.40 -2.78 5.96
CA TRP A 108 -1.54 -3.68 6.75
C TRP A 108 -1.78 -5.16 6.46
N TRP A 109 -3.03 -5.57 6.19
CA TRP A 109 -3.35 -6.94 5.78
C TRP A 109 -2.74 -7.31 4.43
N ARG A 110 -2.62 -6.35 3.49
CA ARG A 110 -1.99 -6.59 2.18
C ARG A 110 -0.49 -6.83 2.34
N ILE A 111 0.17 -6.04 3.19
CA ILE A 111 1.61 -6.23 3.51
C ILE A 111 1.80 -7.56 4.25
N ALA A 112 0.95 -7.89 5.23
CA ALA A 112 1.00 -9.15 5.96
C ALA A 112 0.77 -10.36 5.03
N ALA A 113 -0.17 -10.27 4.08
CA ALA A 113 -0.42 -11.32 3.08
C ALA A 113 0.76 -11.50 2.11
N LEU A 114 1.39 -10.40 1.69
CA LEU A 114 2.60 -10.45 0.86
C LEU A 114 3.80 -11.03 1.61
N LEU A 115 3.96 -10.69 2.89
CA LEU A 115 4.99 -11.27 3.75
C LEU A 115 4.76 -12.78 3.97
N ALA A 116 3.51 -13.19 4.21
CA ALA A 116 3.15 -14.59 4.40
C ALA A 116 3.39 -15.42 3.13
N THR A 117 3.02 -14.91 1.95
CA THR A 117 3.29 -15.59 0.66
C THR A 117 4.78 -15.64 0.35
N GLY A 118 5.54 -14.58 0.65
CA GLY A 118 7.00 -14.58 0.54
C GLY A 118 7.67 -15.63 1.44
N ALA A 119 7.24 -15.72 2.71
CA ALA A 119 7.73 -16.73 3.63
C ALA A 119 7.39 -18.16 3.17
N ALA A 120 6.17 -18.38 2.67
CA ALA A 120 5.75 -19.67 2.14
C ALA A 120 6.58 -20.09 0.90
N ALA A 121 6.85 -19.15 -0.02
CA ALA A 121 7.69 -19.42 -1.19
C ALA A 121 9.14 -19.76 -0.80
N LEU A 122 9.68 -19.06 0.21
CA LEU A 122 11.02 -19.35 0.75
C LEU A 122 11.07 -20.74 1.39
N MET A 123 10.10 -21.08 2.23
CA MET A 123 9.98 -22.42 2.83
C MET A 123 9.84 -23.51 1.77
N PHE A 124 9.06 -23.27 0.71
CA PHE A 124 8.92 -24.20 -0.40
C PHE A 124 10.25 -24.40 -1.15
N GLY A 125 11.00 -23.32 -1.36
CA GLY A 125 12.35 -23.38 -1.95
C GLY A 125 13.32 -24.21 -1.09
N ILE A 126 13.33 -24.00 0.22
CA ILE A 126 14.13 -24.80 1.16
C ILE A 126 13.71 -26.27 1.11
N MET A 127 12.40 -26.56 1.10
CA MET A 127 11.88 -27.92 1.02
C MET A 127 12.28 -28.61 -0.29
N LEU A 128 12.18 -27.92 -1.43
CA LEU A 128 12.62 -28.45 -2.71
C LEU A 128 14.12 -28.75 -2.71
N MET A 129 14.93 -27.84 -2.16
CA MET A 129 16.38 -28.04 -2.04
C MET A 129 16.71 -29.23 -1.14
N ALA A 130 15.99 -29.41 -0.02
CA ALA A 130 16.14 -30.56 0.86
C ALA A 130 15.77 -31.87 0.16
N VAL A 131 14.72 -31.89 -0.65
CA VAL A 131 14.32 -33.05 -1.45
C VAL A 131 15.39 -33.40 -2.49
N ILE A 132 15.93 -32.42 -3.20
CA ILE A 132 17.03 -32.64 -4.15
C ILE A 132 18.25 -33.21 -3.43
N GLN A 133 18.63 -32.62 -2.28
CA GLN A 133 19.73 -33.14 -1.48
C GLN A 133 19.46 -34.57 -1.02
N TRP A 134 18.25 -34.89 -0.58
CA TRP A 134 17.88 -36.26 -0.20
C TRP A 134 17.98 -37.24 -1.39
N LEU A 135 17.51 -36.85 -2.58
CA LEU A 135 17.63 -37.66 -3.78
C LEU A 135 19.09 -37.94 -4.15
N VAL A 136 19.95 -36.92 -4.11
CA VAL A 136 21.40 -37.04 -4.34
C VAL A 136 22.04 -37.94 -3.29
N THR A 137 21.69 -37.77 -2.03
CA THR A 137 22.26 -38.58 -0.95
C THR A 137 21.81 -40.03 -1.09
N ARG A 138 20.53 -40.27 -1.43
CA ARG A 138 19.97 -41.60 -1.69
C ARG A 138 20.60 -42.29 -2.90
N SER A 139 20.94 -41.56 -3.96
CA SER A 139 21.67 -42.14 -5.10
C SER A 139 23.10 -42.51 -4.71
N ARG A 140 23.79 -41.66 -3.93
CA ARG A 140 25.14 -41.95 -3.41
C ARG A 140 25.17 -43.17 -2.51
N PHE A 141 24.19 -43.33 -1.60
CA PHE A 141 24.10 -44.52 -0.76
C PHE A 141 23.93 -45.81 -1.57
N ARG A 142 23.13 -45.80 -2.64
CA ARG A 142 22.99 -46.95 -3.53
C ARG A 142 24.30 -47.29 -4.23
N ALA A 143 25.01 -46.28 -4.75
CA ALA A 143 26.33 -46.49 -5.36
C ALA A 143 27.33 -47.12 -4.37
N VAL A 144 27.38 -46.63 -3.12
CA VAL A 144 28.25 -47.20 -2.07
C VAL A 144 27.85 -48.63 -1.71
N ALA A 145 26.55 -48.94 -1.68
CA ALA A 145 26.07 -50.30 -1.41
C ALA A 145 26.48 -51.29 -2.53
N GLU A 146 26.32 -50.91 -3.80
CA GLU A 146 26.78 -51.70 -4.95
C GLU A 146 28.31 -51.89 -4.93
N MET A 147 29.06 -50.85 -4.55
CA MET A 147 30.52 -50.91 -4.39
C MET A 147 30.93 -51.92 -3.33
N ASN A 148 30.33 -51.87 -2.14
CA ASN A 148 30.61 -52.80 -1.04
C ASN A 148 30.33 -54.25 -1.43
N GLU A 149 29.20 -54.49 -2.10
CA GLU A 149 28.82 -55.82 -2.58
C GLU A 149 29.83 -56.38 -3.60
N SER A 150 30.33 -55.53 -4.50
CA SER A 150 31.36 -55.92 -5.47
C SER A 150 32.70 -56.29 -4.81
N LEU A 151 33.10 -55.54 -3.76
CA LEU A 151 34.30 -55.84 -2.98
C LEU A 151 34.17 -57.16 -2.22
N ARG A 152 33.01 -57.41 -1.58
CA ARG A 152 32.75 -58.67 -0.87
C ARG A 152 32.85 -59.89 -1.79
N ARG A 153 32.32 -59.79 -3.02
CA ARG A 153 32.41 -60.87 -4.01
C ARG A 153 33.85 -61.15 -4.44
N LEU A 154 34.67 -60.11 -4.60
CA LEU A 154 36.08 -60.27 -4.95
C LEU A 154 36.89 -60.85 -3.78
N ASP A 155 36.67 -60.38 -2.55
CA ASP A 155 37.29 -60.93 -1.34
C ASP A 155 36.96 -62.42 -1.17
N TYR A 156 35.70 -62.80 -1.39
CA TYR A 156 35.28 -64.20 -1.37
C TYR A 156 36.01 -65.04 -2.43
N LYS A 157 36.07 -64.58 -3.68
CA LYS A 157 36.80 -65.26 -4.76
C LYS A 157 38.29 -65.38 -4.46
N TYR A 158 38.89 -64.32 -3.90
CA TYR A 158 40.29 -64.31 -3.50
C TYR A 158 40.59 -65.36 -2.42
N LYS A 159 39.77 -65.40 -1.35
CA LYS A 159 39.89 -66.40 -0.29
C LYS A 159 39.69 -67.83 -0.80
N ALA A 160 38.73 -68.04 -1.69
CA ALA A 160 38.49 -69.35 -2.30
C ALA A 160 39.67 -69.81 -3.18
N ALA A 161 40.23 -68.92 -4.00
CA ALA A 161 41.41 -69.21 -4.81
C ALA A 161 42.64 -69.48 -3.94
N LEU A 162 42.83 -68.72 -2.86
CA LEU A 162 43.89 -68.95 -1.87
C LEU A 162 43.75 -70.33 -1.21
N ALA A 163 42.56 -70.70 -0.75
CA ALA A 163 42.32 -72.01 -0.14
C ALA A 163 42.55 -73.16 -1.13
N LYS A 164 42.17 -72.98 -2.40
CA LYS A 164 42.45 -73.94 -3.47
C LYS A 164 43.95 -74.11 -3.71
N ALA A 165 44.68 -72.99 -3.81
CA ALA A 165 46.13 -73.03 -3.95
C ALA A 165 46.79 -73.70 -2.75
N GLU A 166 46.37 -73.36 -1.52
CA GLU A 166 46.89 -73.97 -0.29
C GLU A 166 46.68 -75.50 -0.27
N LEU A 167 45.48 -75.97 -0.64
CA LEU A 167 45.20 -77.41 -0.79
C LEU A 167 46.12 -78.05 -1.85
N ARG A 168 46.33 -77.39 -2.99
CA ARG A 168 47.19 -77.89 -4.06
C ARG A 168 48.68 -77.89 -3.67
N PHE A 169 49.14 -76.89 -2.93
CA PHE A 169 50.47 -76.86 -2.32
C PHE A 169 50.62 -78.04 -1.36
N GLN A 170 49.63 -78.31 -0.51
CA GLN A 170 49.65 -79.47 0.37
C GLN A 170 49.66 -80.79 -0.42
N GLU A 171 48.95 -80.90 -1.54
CA GLU A 171 49.01 -82.08 -2.42
C GLU A 171 50.37 -82.26 -3.13
N LEU A 172 50.95 -81.17 -3.65
CA LEU A 172 52.22 -81.18 -4.40
C LEU A 172 53.44 -81.41 -3.48
N TYR A 173 53.43 -80.84 -2.28
CA TYR A 173 54.52 -80.94 -1.30
C TYR A 173 54.33 -82.05 -0.27
N GLY A 174 53.10 -82.51 -0.03
CA GLY A 174 52.79 -83.64 0.84
C GLY A 174 53.36 -84.98 0.34
N ARG A 175 53.75 -85.06 -0.94
CA ARG A 175 54.36 -86.27 -1.55
C ARG A 175 55.86 -86.17 -1.81
N ARG A 176 56.52 -85.01 -1.64
CA ARG A 176 57.95 -84.84 -1.99
C ARG A 176 58.74 -84.12 -0.90
N ARG A 177 59.13 -84.86 0.14
CA ARG A 177 60.29 -84.53 0.99
C ARG A 177 61.56 -84.81 0.18
N GLY A 178 61.96 -83.86 -0.66
CA GLY A 178 63.18 -83.97 -1.46
C GLY A 178 63.52 -82.61 -2.04
N GLY A 179 64.67 -82.07 -1.63
CA GLY A 179 65.04 -80.66 -1.65
C GLY A 179 64.86 -79.92 -2.97
N LEU A 180 64.52 -78.64 -2.86
CA LEU A 180 64.54 -77.69 -3.97
C LEU A 180 65.60 -76.64 -3.64
N GLN A 181 66.64 -76.58 -4.49
CA GLN A 181 67.69 -75.55 -4.47
C GLN A 181 67.09 -74.19 -4.89
N GLU A 182 67.40 -73.15 -4.11
CA GLU A 182 67.02 -71.76 -4.36
C GLU A 182 67.78 -71.22 -5.58
N GLY A 183 67.05 -70.74 -6.60
CA GLY A 183 67.64 -69.96 -7.68
C GLY A 183 67.02 -70.11 -9.07
N GLN A 184 66.09 -71.05 -9.30
CA GLN A 184 65.50 -71.25 -10.63
C GLN A 184 64.03 -70.81 -10.65
N GLU A 185 63.69 -69.86 -11.54
CA GLU A 185 62.33 -69.35 -11.75
C GLU A 185 61.40 -70.53 -12.07
N ARG A 186 60.53 -70.88 -11.12
CA ARG A 186 59.50 -71.91 -11.31
C ARG A 186 58.45 -71.37 -12.27
N SER A 187 57.99 -72.20 -13.22
CA SER A 187 56.81 -71.87 -14.02
C SER A 187 55.61 -71.74 -13.08
N LYS A 188 54.98 -70.56 -13.10
CA LYS A 188 53.86 -70.25 -12.22
C LYS A 188 52.77 -71.29 -12.38
N THR A 189 52.28 -71.81 -11.26
CA THR A 189 51.13 -72.71 -11.30
C THR A 189 49.89 -71.95 -11.81
N PRO A 190 48.93 -72.63 -12.47
CA PRO A 190 47.70 -71.98 -12.91
C PRO A 190 46.99 -71.25 -11.76
N GLU A 191 47.05 -71.79 -10.55
CA GLU A 191 46.40 -71.24 -9.36
C GLU A 191 47.13 -70.01 -8.79
N GLU A 192 48.47 -69.98 -8.79
CA GLU A 192 49.23 -68.76 -8.48
C GLU A 192 48.93 -67.64 -9.49
N SER A 193 48.77 -67.99 -10.78
CA SER A 193 48.40 -67.03 -11.81
C SER A 193 46.98 -66.50 -11.63
N GLU A 194 46.04 -67.34 -11.18
CA GLU A 194 44.67 -66.94 -10.79
C GLU A 194 44.69 -65.98 -9.59
N ILE A 195 45.51 -66.24 -8.57
CA ILE A 195 45.67 -65.36 -7.40
C ILE A 195 46.27 -64.01 -7.82
N GLU A 196 47.30 -63.98 -8.66
CA GLU A 196 47.87 -62.74 -9.19
C GLU A 196 46.87 -61.95 -10.05
N GLN A 197 46.03 -62.64 -10.83
CA GLN A 197 44.97 -62.01 -11.59
C GLN A 197 43.91 -61.40 -10.67
N LEU A 198 43.45 -62.12 -9.65
CA LEU A 198 42.50 -61.63 -8.66
C LEU A 198 43.09 -60.46 -7.85
N ASN A 199 44.37 -60.51 -7.49
CA ASN A 199 45.05 -59.41 -6.80
C ASN A 199 45.12 -58.15 -7.67
N ARG A 200 45.46 -58.31 -8.96
CA ARG A 200 45.43 -57.19 -9.93
C ARG A 200 44.01 -56.63 -10.10
N GLN A 201 42.99 -57.47 -10.13
CA GLN A 201 41.59 -57.03 -10.18
C GLN A 201 41.19 -56.27 -8.92
N LEU A 202 41.56 -56.77 -7.73
CA LEU A 202 41.30 -56.11 -6.45
C LEU A 202 41.98 -54.74 -6.40
N LYS A 203 43.25 -54.65 -6.79
CA LYS A 203 44.01 -53.40 -6.88
C LYS A 203 43.36 -52.40 -7.85
N ALA A 204 42.96 -52.84 -9.04
CA ALA A 204 42.29 -51.99 -10.03
C ALA A 204 40.90 -51.51 -9.58
N VAL A 205 40.21 -52.28 -8.75
CA VAL A 205 38.95 -51.86 -8.12
C VAL A 205 39.24 -50.82 -7.03
N LEU A 206 40.19 -51.07 -6.13
CA LEU A 206 40.59 -50.15 -5.06
C LEU A 206 41.09 -48.79 -5.61
N GLU A 207 41.90 -48.78 -6.67
CA GLU A 207 42.37 -47.55 -7.31
C GLU A 207 41.24 -46.73 -7.93
N ARG A 208 40.22 -47.38 -8.49
CA ARG A 208 39.00 -46.69 -8.96
C ARG A 208 38.19 -46.12 -7.80
N HIS A 209 38.15 -46.81 -6.67
CA HIS A 209 37.45 -46.36 -5.46
C HIS A 209 38.14 -45.14 -4.84
N LEU A 210 39.48 -45.15 -4.76
CA LEU A 210 40.26 -44.02 -4.26
C LEU A 210 40.04 -42.75 -5.12
N ARG A 211 40.00 -42.88 -6.45
CA ARG A 211 39.70 -41.76 -7.36
C ARG A 211 38.29 -41.20 -7.24
N GLN A 212 37.31 -42.04 -6.88
CA GLN A 212 35.93 -41.60 -6.65
C GLN A 212 35.72 -40.98 -5.25
N LEU A 213 36.57 -41.35 -4.29
CA LEU A 213 36.55 -40.84 -2.92
C LEU A 213 37.46 -39.63 -2.72
N GLU A 214 38.41 -39.36 -3.64
CA GLU A 214 39.10 -38.08 -3.68
C GLU A 214 38.07 -36.96 -3.90
N PRO A 215 37.88 -36.07 -2.91
CA PRO A 215 36.97 -34.95 -3.10
C PRO A 215 37.58 -34.08 -4.20
N SER A 216 36.80 -33.84 -5.26
CA SER A 216 37.08 -32.82 -6.26
C SER A 216 37.69 -31.58 -5.57
N SER A 217 38.94 -31.24 -5.91
CA SER A 217 39.65 -30.03 -5.51
C SER A 217 39.02 -28.74 -6.08
N SER A 218 37.72 -28.75 -6.41
CA SER A 218 36.96 -27.61 -6.92
C SER A 218 36.34 -26.72 -5.83
N SER A 219 36.92 -26.66 -4.64
CA SER A 219 36.55 -25.65 -3.64
C SER A 219 37.21 -24.26 -3.88
N ALA A 220 38.01 -24.10 -4.95
CA ALA A 220 38.63 -22.83 -5.34
C ALA A 220 37.64 -21.68 -5.64
N GLY A 221 36.34 -21.95 -5.81
CA GLY A 221 35.31 -20.93 -6.06
C GLY A 221 34.61 -20.36 -4.83
N ARG A 222 34.80 -20.93 -3.63
CA ARG A 222 33.98 -20.57 -2.45
C ARG A 222 34.56 -19.48 -1.55
N GLY A 223 35.79 -19.03 -1.83
CA GLY A 223 36.46 -17.95 -1.07
C GLY A 223 36.08 -16.53 -1.46
N ARG A 224 35.62 -16.30 -2.70
CA ARG A 224 35.46 -14.93 -3.26
C ARG A 224 34.18 -14.19 -2.84
N TRP A 225 33.24 -14.88 -2.19
CA TRP A 225 31.98 -14.28 -1.72
C TRP A 225 32.11 -13.63 -0.32
N ARG A 226 33.10 -14.02 0.49
CA ARG A 226 33.34 -13.42 1.82
C ARG A 226 33.95 -12.02 1.71
N ASP A 227 34.82 -11.79 0.73
CA ASP A 227 35.48 -10.49 0.54
C ASP A 227 34.55 -9.41 -0.05
N ARG A 228 33.42 -9.81 -0.66
CA ARG A 228 32.42 -8.86 -1.19
C ARG A 228 31.40 -8.40 -0.16
N LEU A 229 31.24 -9.14 0.95
CA LEU A 229 30.31 -8.79 2.03
C LEU A 229 30.99 -8.02 3.17
N ALA A 230 32.33 -7.96 3.21
CA ALA A 230 33.10 -7.21 4.20
C ALA A 230 33.36 -5.74 3.81
N GLY A 231 32.44 -5.13 3.06
CA GLY A 231 32.54 -3.75 2.57
C GLY A 231 31.78 -2.70 3.38
N ILE A 232 31.25 -3.03 4.58
CA ILE A 232 30.45 -2.08 5.37
C ILE A 232 30.86 -2.15 6.85
N GLY A 233 31.70 -1.18 7.27
CA GLY A 233 31.97 -0.70 8.66
C GLY A 233 32.49 -1.72 9.69
N THR A 234 33.43 -1.48 10.59
CA THR A 234 34.12 -0.28 11.12
C THR A 234 35.29 -0.81 12.01
N PRO A 235 36.22 0.05 12.48
CA PRO A 235 37.58 -0.33 12.86
C PRO A 235 37.70 -0.79 14.31
N MET A 236 38.65 -1.68 14.61
CA MET A 236 39.19 -1.86 15.95
C MET A 236 40.69 -2.15 15.84
N GLU A 237 41.48 -1.15 16.24
CA GLU A 237 42.92 -1.23 16.46
C GLU A 237 43.23 -2.32 17.49
N ALA A 238 44.00 -3.33 17.10
CA ALA A 238 44.67 -4.21 18.04
C ALA A 238 46.06 -3.64 18.34
N ARG A 239 46.20 -3.03 19.52
CA ARG A 239 47.48 -2.67 20.13
C ARG A 239 48.41 -3.88 20.17
N SER A 240 49.64 -3.66 19.69
CA SER A 240 50.77 -4.54 19.90
C SER A 240 51.14 -4.62 21.38
N ILE A 241 51.21 -5.84 21.92
CA ILE A 241 51.89 -6.11 23.19
C ILE A 241 53.11 -6.98 22.86
N ARG A 242 54.26 -6.34 22.98
CA ARG A 242 55.61 -6.90 22.91
C ARG A 242 55.91 -7.64 24.21
N ARG A 243 56.45 -8.86 24.12
CA ARG A 243 57.40 -9.41 25.08
C ARG A 243 58.52 -10.08 24.30
#